data_AF-A0A501PMU5-F1
#
_entry.id   AF-A0A501PMU5-F1
#
_cell.length_a   1.000
_cell.length_b   1.000
_cell.length_c   1.000
_cell.angle_alpha   90.00
_cell.angle_beta   90.00
_cell.angle_gamma   90.00
#
_symmetry.space_group_name_H-M   'P 1'
#
loop_
_entity.id
_entity.type
_entity.pdbx_description
1 polymer ?
#
loop_
_entity_poly.entity_id
_entity_poly.type
_entity_poly.pdbx_seq_one_letter_code
_entity_poly.pdbx_strand_id
1 'polypeptide(L)'
;MSKADEAVAILRVSGSECTLPLSEVTIDRFLAEARAVGLEEFSVYCNGEEVHGPADLLAIENAIYVIAPPDEELPDEDEDEEPPHDSD
;
A
#
# COMPACT_ATOMS: atom_id res chain seq x y z
N MET A 1 18.49 3.89 24.96
CA MET A 1 18.33 4.64 23.71
C MET A 1 17.07 4.10 23.07
N SER A 2 15.94 4.78 23.25
CA SER A 2 14.70 4.40 22.55
C SER A 2 14.97 4.60 21.07
N LYS A 3 14.85 3.53 20.27
CA LYS A 3 14.80 3.66 18.81
C LYS A 3 13.75 4.74 18.52
N ALA A 4 14.11 5.74 17.74
CA ALA A 4 13.19 6.79 17.36
C ALA A 4 11.86 6.16 16.89
N ASP A 5 10.75 6.71 17.36
CA ASP A 5 9.46 6.70 16.68
C ASP A 5 9.67 7.29 15.27
N GLU A 6 10.27 6.52 14.38
CA GLU A 6 10.33 6.87 12.97
C GLU A 6 9.00 6.44 12.38
N ALA A 7 8.21 7.41 11.95
CA ALA A 7 6.94 7.14 11.31
C ALA A 7 7.19 6.27 10.05
N VAL A 8 6.47 5.16 9.98
CA VAL A 8 6.60 4.18 8.89
C VAL A 8 5.26 3.96 8.20
N ALA A 9 5.33 3.46 6.98
CA ALA A 9 4.21 2.93 6.22
C ALA A 9 4.50 1.48 5.81
N ILE A 10 3.51 0.83 5.21
CA ILE A 10 3.60 -0.51 4.63
C ILE A 10 3.54 -0.36 3.11
N LEU A 11 4.42 -1.05 2.38
CA LEU A 11 4.36 -1.20 0.93
C LEU A 11 4.15 -2.66 0.57
N ARG A 12 3.16 -2.92 -0.28
CA ARG A 12 2.86 -4.22 -0.86
C ARG A 12 3.12 -4.20 -2.36
N VAL A 13 3.85 -5.18 -2.86
CA VAL A 13 4.15 -5.34 -4.28
C VAL A 13 4.26 -6.82 -4.62
N SER A 14 3.48 -7.29 -5.61
CA SER A 14 3.49 -8.69 -6.08
C SER A 14 3.40 -9.73 -4.95
N GLY A 15 2.50 -9.51 -3.99
CA GLY A 15 2.30 -10.41 -2.83
C GLY A 15 3.39 -10.36 -1.76
N SER A 16 4.39 -9.49 -1.90
CA SER A 16 5.39 -9.20 -0.86
C SER A 16 5.03 -7.94 -0.09
N GLU A 17 5.30 -7.93 1.22
CA GLU A 17 5.07 -6.78 2.11
C GLU A 17 6.39 -6.32 2.73
N CYS A 18 6.62 -5.01 2.76
CA CYS A 18 7.74 -4.40 3.47
C CYS A 18 7.33 -3.13 4.20
N THR A 19 8.04 -2.84 5.30
CA THR A 19 7.90 -1.57 6.03
C THR A 19 8.87 -0.56 5.43
N LEU A 20 8.39 0.66 5.13
CA LEU A 20 9.23 1.77 4.68
C LEU A 20 9.08 2.99 5.60
N PRO A 21 10.14 3.78 5.81
CA PRO A 21 10.02 5.06 6.49
C PRO A 21 9.23 6.05 5.63
N LEU A 22 8.51 6.98 6.26
CA LEU A 22 7.72 7.99 5.51
C LEU A 22 8.55 8.86 4.59
N SER A 23 9.84 9.05 4.90
CA SER A 23 10.79 9.77 4.04
C SER A 23 11.05 9.06 2.70
N GLU A 24 10.76 7.76 2.62
CA GLU A 24 10.89 6.94 1.40
C GLU A 24 9.58 6.78 0.64
N VAL A 25 8.45 7.31 1.14
CA VAL A 25 7.18 7.37 0.41
C VAL A 25 7.31 8.39 -0.72
N THR A 26 7.85 7.92 -1.84
CA THR A 26 8.19 8.75 -3.00
C THR A 26 7.93 7.97 -4.28
N ILE A 27 7.67 8.70 -5.36
CA ILE A 27 7.45 8.11 -6.69
C ILE A 27 8.67 7.31 -7.14
N ASP A 28 9.88 7.81 -6.90
CA ASP A 28 11.12 7.13 -7.28
C ASP A 28 11.27 5.78 -6.56
N ARG A 29 10.88 5.71 -5.28
CA ARG A 29 10.86 4.45 -4.52
C ARG A 29 9.89 3.46 -5.13
N PHE A 30 8.67 3.91 -5.45
CA PHE A 30 7.63 3.04 -6.02
C PHE A 30 7.99 2.56 -7.43
N LEU A 31 8.55 3.43 -8.27
CA LEU A 31 9.09 3.06 -9.58
C LEU A 31 10.20 2.02 -9.47
N ALA A 32 11.09 2.14 -8.49
CA ALA A 32 12.17 1.18 -8.27
C ALA A 32 11.63 -0.20 -7.90
N GLU A 33 10.64 -0.26 -7.01
CA GLU A 33 10.00 -1.51 -6.57
C GLU A 33 9.18 -2.16 -7.70
N ALA A 34 8.39 -1.38 -8.44
CA ALA A 34 7.65 -1.87 -9.60
C ALA A 34 8.60 -2.48 -10.66
N ARG A 35 9.72 -1.82 -10.95
CA ARG A 35 10.74 -2.34 -11.88
C ARG A 35 11.45 -3.58 -11.35
N ALA A 36 11.65 -3.68 -10.03
CA ALA A 36 12.28 -4.86 -9.42
C ALA A 36 11.44 -6.13 -9.61
N VAL A 37 10.12 -6.00 -9.67
CA VAL A 37 9.18 -7.10 -9.95
C VAL A 37 8.80 -7.24 -11.42
N GLY A 38 9.38 -6.42 -12.31
CA GLY A 38 9.17 -6.51 -13.76
C GLY A 38 7.86 -5.89 -14.27
N LEU A 39 7.27 -4.96 -13.52
CA LEU A 39 6.10 -4.20 -13.99
C LEU A 39 6.54 -3.04 -14.89
N GLU A 40 6.05 -3.03 -16.12
CA GLU A 40 6.23 -1.92 -17.07
C GLU A 40 5.18 -0.81 -16.85
N GLU A 41 3.96 -1.22 -16.48
CA GLU A 41 2.83 -0.35 -16.12
C GLU A 41 2.24 -0.85 -14.80
N PHE A 42 1.85 0.09 -13.94
CA PHE A 42 1.30 -0.21 -12.61
C PHE A 42 0.42 0.94 -12.12
N SER A 43 -0.53 0.60 -11.26
CA SER A 43 -1.28 1.53 -10.42
C SER A 43 -0.73 1.49 -8.99
N VAL A 44 -0.86 2.62 -8.30
CA VAL A 44 -0.53 2.75 -6.88
C VAL A 44 -1.80 3.04 -6.13
N TYR A 45 -2.02 2.33 -5.03
CA TYR A 45 -3.13 2.55 -4.13
C TYR A 45 -2.61 2.91 -2.75
N CYS A 46 -3.35 3.73 -2.01
CA CYS A 46 -3.06 4.11 -0.64
C CYS A 46 -4.33 3.85 0.19
N ASN A 47 -4.29 2.90 1.11
CA ASN A 47 -5.45 2.45 1.90
C ASN A 47 -6.69 2.18 1.02
N GLY A 48 -6.50 1.39 -0.04
CA GLY A 48 -7.57 1.05 -0.98
C GLY A 48 -7.92 2.12 -2.02
N GLU A 49 -7.53 3.39 -1.83
CA GLU A 49 -7.82 4.46 -2.80
C GLU A 49 -6.71 4.59 -3.86
N GLU A 50 -7.09 4.69 -5.13
CA GLU A 50 -6.13 4.85 -6.23
C GLU A 50 -5.45 6.23 -6.20
N VAL A 51 -4.13 6.24 -6.31
CA VAL A 51 -3.31 7.44 -6.43
C VAL A 51 -3.17 7.78 -7.92
N HIS A 52 -3.96 8.74 -8.41
CA HIS A 52 -3.97 9.11 -9.83
C HIS A 52 -2.72 9.90 -10.28
N GLY A 53 -1.94 10.43 -9.34
CA GLY A 53 -0.69 11.09 -9.68
C GLY A 53 0.11 11.60 -8.49
N PRO A 54 1.21 12.31 -8.78
CA PRO A 54 2.14 12.82 -7.77
C PRO A 54 1.51 13.72 -6.71
N ALA A 55 0.45 14.44 -7.07
CA ALA A 55 -0.24 15.36 -6.17
C ALA A 55 -1.09 14.63 -5.12
N ASP A 56 -1.51 13.40 -5.43
CA ASP A 56 -2.36 12.58 -4.57
C ASP A 56 -1.53 11.64 -3.69
N LEU A 57 -0.22 11.53 -3.96
CA LEU A 57 0.70 10.77 -3.14
C LEU A 57 1.02 11.51 -1.85
N LEU A 58 0.34 11.14 -0.77
CA LEU A 58 0.56 11.65 0.57
C LEU A 58 1.38 10.64 1.37
N ALA A 59 2.39 11.09 2.11
CA ALA A 59 3.13 10.26 3.06
C ALA A 59 2.37 10.20 4.39
N ILE A 60 1.71 9.07 4.67
CA ILE A 60 0.81 8.89 5.82
C ILE A 60 1.35 7.78 6.71
N GLU A 61 1.48 8.06 8.00
CA GLU A 61 1.92 7.08 8.99
C GLU A 61 0.93 5.90 9.08
N ASN A 62 1.48 4.69 9.13
CA ASN A 62 0.75 3.42 9.15
C ASN A 62 -0.16 3.18 7.92
N ALA A 63 -0.03 3.97 6.84
CA ALA A 63 -0.75 3.71 5.61
C ALA A 63 -0.20 2.48 4.86
N ILE A 64 -1.06 1.85 4.07
CA ILE A 64 -0.75 0.71 3.22
C ILE A 64 -0.74 1.18 1.78
N TYR A 65 0.44 1.16 1.16
CA TYR A 65 0.61 1.41 -0.26
C TYR A 65 0.66 0.08 -1.00
N VAL A 66 -0.06 -0.03 -2.10
CA VAL A 66 -0.08 -1.22 -2.95
C VAL A 66 0.35 -0.84 -4.37
N ILE A 67 1.35 -1.55 -4.91
CA ILE A 67 1.74 -1.49 -6.31
C ILE A 67 1.20 -2.74 -6.99
N ALA A 68 0.31 -2.54 -7.96
CA ALA A 68 -0.35 -3.60 -8.70
C ALA A 68 -0.37 -3.28 -10.20
N PRO A 69 -0.47 -4.28 -11.10
CA PRO A 69 -0.79 -4.05 -12.50
C PRO A 69 -2.11 -3.26 -12.65
N PRO A 70 -2.27 -2.46 -13.71
CA PRO A 70 -3.44 -1.58 -13.88
C PRO A 70 -4.79 -2.31 -14.02
N ASP A 71 -4.78 -3.62 -14.33
CA ASP A 71 -5.98 -4.44 -14.50
C ASP A 71 -6.24 -5.38 -13.30
N GLU A 72 -5.47 -5.28 -12.21
CA GLU A 72 -5.66 -6.11 -11.03
C GLU A 72 -6.76 -5.53 -10.14
N GLU A 73 -7.88 -6.26 -10.01
CA GLU A 73 -8.89 -5.96 -8.99
C GLU A 73 -8.26 -6.17 -7.62
N LEU A 74 -8.06 -5.08 -6.87
CA LEU A 74 -7.67 -5.20 -5.47
C LEU A 74 -8.80 -5.86 -4.69
N PRO A 75 -8.51 -6.82 -3.79
CA PRO A 75 -9.51 -7.31 -2.86
C PRO A 75 -10.00 -6.12 -2.04
N ASP A 76 -11.32 -5.92 -2.01
CA ASP A 76 -11.96 -4.97 -1.10
C ASP A 76 -11.40 -5.18 0.30
N GLU A 77 -11.05 -4.09 0.99
CA GLU A 77 -10.62 -4.16 2.39
C GLU A 77 -11.70 -4.90 3.18
N ASP A 78 -11.29 -6.02 3.78
CA ASP A 78 -12.09 -7.00 4.51
C ASP A 78 -13.50 -6.49 4.88
N GLU A 79 -14.52 -6.97 4.17
CA GLU A 79 -15.86 -6.97 4.73
C GLU A 79 -15.76 -7.75 6.04
N ASP A 80 -15.82 -7.05 7.18
CA ASP A 80 -16.04 -7.63 8.50
C ASP A 80 -17.23 -8.58 8.37
N GLU A 81 -16.96 -9.88 8.21
CA GLU A 81 -17.97 -10.92 8.13
C GLU A 81 -18.65 -10.94 9.50
N GLU A 82 -19.79 -10.24 9.63
CA GLU A 82 -20.59 -10.26 10.87
C GLU A 82 -20.80 -11.74 11.24
N PRO A 83 -20.38 -12.19 12.43
CA PRO A 83 -20.55 -13.58 12.80
C PRO A 83 -22.05 -13.90 12.77
N PRO A 84 -22.46 -15.10 12.31
CA PRO A 84 -23.86 -15.46 12.27
C PRO A 84 -24.47 -15.28 13.66
N HIS A 85 -25.42 -14.36 13.77
CA HIS A 85 -26.15 -14.13 14.99
C HIS A 85 -27.13 -15.29 15.17
N ASP A 86 -26.65 -16.41 15.73
CA ASP A 86 -27.50 -17.50 16.20
C ASP A 86 -28.52 -16.89 17.16
N SER A 87 -29.76 -16.81 16.69
CA SER A 87 -30.90 -16.36 17.48
C SER A 87 -31.56 -17.62 18.03
N ASP A 88 -31.36 -17.88 19.33
CA ASP A 88 -32.12 -18.86 20.12
C ASP A 88 -33.39 -18.22 20.68
#